data_AF-A0A4W5RGC8-F1
#
_entry.id   AF-A0A4W5RGC8-F1
#
_cell.length_a   1.000
_cell.length_b   1.000
_cell.length_c   1.000
_cell.angle_alpha   90.00
_cell.angle_beta   90.00
_cell.angle_gamma   90.00
#
_symmetry.space_group_name_H-M   'P 1'
#
loop_
_entity.id
_entity.type
_entity.pdbx_description
1 polymer ?
#
loop_
_entity_poly.entity_id
_entity_poly.type
_entity_poly.pdbx_seq_one_letter_code
_entity_poly.pdbx_strand_id
1 'polypeptide(L)'
;MVKITFQPISAQKPEKELDGDKAEILMPYEHEELVLPLRPKQSHLNGLCCLTFGLVVFMSGLVLASIYVYRYYFIQQIPEDSLFHCRVLYEDSVYAPLHGRQELEENVGIYLDDNYEQISVPVPHFGGSDPADIIHDFQRGLTVYHDIALDKCYVIELNTTLVMPPRNLWELLVNVKKGTYLPQTYIIQEEMVVTGRVRNMRPLGPFIHRLCYGKDTYRLKRRRDARRRIDKREARNCHSIRHFENTFVVETVICDRV
;
A
#
# COMPACT_ATOMS: atom_id res chain seq x y z
N MET A 1 7.17 61.00 15.01
CA MET A 1 7.85 61.52 16.21
C MET A 1 7.32 62.92 16.44
N VAL A 2 6.61 63.16 17.53
CA VAL A 2 6.61 64.39 18.36
C VAL A 2 5.58 64.17 19.47
N LYS A 3 6.07 64.34 20.68
CA LYS A 3 5.45 64.16 21.99
C LYS A 3 5.33 65.57 22.56
N ILE A 4 4.15 66.03 22.97
CA ILE A 4 4.08 67.20 23.88
C ILE A 4 2.96 66.98 24.89
N THR A 5 3.35 67.14 26.14
CA THR A 5 2.59 67.03 27.38
C THR A 5 2.46 68.42 28.01
N PHE A 6 1.41 68.62 28.82
CA PHE A 6 1.31 69.41 30.07
C PHE A 6 0.22 70.51 30.17
N GLN A 7 -0.58 70.32 31.23
CA GLN A 7 -1.52 71.16 32.03
C GLN A 7 -0.87 72.46 32.62
N PRO A 8 -1.48 73.30 33.53
CA PRO A 8 -2.88 73.51 34.03
C PRO A 8 -3.29 75.03 34.30
N ILE A 9 -4.39 75.24 35.07
CA ILE A 9 -4.74 76.33 36.03
C ILE A 9 -5.45 77.61 35.51
N SER A 10 -6.70 77.88 35.95
CA SER A 10 -7.00 78.86 37.03
C SER A 10 -8.50 79.06 37.28
N ALA A 11 -8.85 79.14 38.57
CA ALA A 11 -10.15 79.45 39.15
C ALA A 11 -10.45 80.96 39.15
N GLN A 12 -11.73 81.38 39.25
CA GLN A 12 -12.27 82.13 40.42
C GLN A 12 -13.80 82.41 40.33
N LYS A 13 -14.43 82.39 41.52
CA LYS A 13 -15.82 82.66 41.96
C LYS A 13 -16.09 84.19 42.08
N PRO A 14 -17.33 84.71 42.25
CA PRO A 14 -17.99 84.91 43.58
C PRO A 14 -19.57 84.77 43.56
N GLU A 15 -20.28 84.21 44.55
CA GLU A 15 -20.79 84.68 45.88
C GLU A 15 -22.03 85.62 45.95
N LYS A 16 -23.14 85.14 46.57
CA LYS A 16 -23.94 85.73 47.71
C LYS A 16 -25.32 85.04 47.85
N GLU A 17 -25.60 84.34 48.97
CA GLU A 17 -26.26 84.77 50.24
C GLU A 17 -27.80 84.88 50.17
N LEU A 18 -28.55 84.09 50.97
CA LEU A 18 -29.16 84.55 52.24
C LEU A 18 -29.85 83.38 52.97
N ASP A 19 -29.65 83.36 54.30
CA ASP A 19 -30.20 82.45 55.32
C ASP A 19 -31.50 83.00 55.93
N GLY A 20 -32.34 82.14 56.53
CA GLY A 20 -33.37 82.59 57.49
C GLY A 20 -34.68 81.79 57.62
N ASP A 21 -34.74 80.98 58.68
CA ASP A 21 -35.83 80.85 59.68
C ASP A 21 -36.92 79.74 59.59
N LYS A 22 -36.85 78.86 60.62
CA LYS A 22 -37.89 78.25 61.49
C LYS A 22 -39.11 77.52 60.90
N ALA A 23 -39.26 76.24 61.25
CA ALA A 23 -40.10 75.76 62.38
C ALA A 23 -40.32 74.23 62.31
N GLU A 24 -40.38 73.61 63.48
CA GLU A 24 -40.59 72.17 63.74
C GLU A 24 -41.91 71.63 63.17
N ILE A 25 -42.00 70.31 62.91
CA ILE A 25 -43.06 69.37 63.38
C ILE A 25 -42.87 67.97 62.72
N LEU A 26 -42.52 67.00 63.59
CA LEU A 26 -43.03 65.62 63.71
C LEU A 26 -42.99 64.62 62.52
N MET A 27 -42.15 63.59 62.68
CA MET A 27 -42.13 62.27 61.99
C MET A 27 -43.43 61.46 62.29
N PRO A 28 -43.90 60.47 61.46
CA PRO A 28 -43.17 59.24 61.16
C PRO A 28 -43.37 58.56 59.78
N TYR A 29 -42.39 57.69 59.52
CA TYR A 29 -42.24 56.61 58.54
C TYR A 29 -43.52 55.86 58.11
N GLU A 30 -43.62 55.49 56.82
CA GLU A 30 -43.55 54.10 56.34
C GLU A 30 -43.19 54.10 54.83
N HIS A 31 -42.19 53.28 54.47
CA HIS A 31 -41.63 53.12 53.12
C HIS A 31 -42.43 52.06 52.36
N GLU A 32 -43.14 52.46 51.30
CA GLU A 32 -43.50 51.55 50.21
C GLU A 32 -42.70 51.91 48.95
N GLU A 33 -41.84 50.96 48.58
CA GLU A 33 -41.43 50.58 47.23
C GLU A 33 -40.93 51.64 46.24
N LEU A 34 -39.60 51.71 46.11
CA LEU A 34 -38.98 51.90 44.80
C LEU A 34 -37.82 50.92 44.62
N VAL A 35 -38.14 49.83 43.93
CA VAL A 35 -37.20 48.80 43.48
C VAL A 35 -36.18 49.42 42.53
N LEU A 36 -34.92 49.47 42.96
CA LEU A 36 -33.74 49.71 42.11
C LEU A 36 -33.63 48.59 41.07
N PRO A 37 -33.43 48.85 39.77
CA PRO A 37 -33.10 47.79 38.83
C PRO A 37 -31.66 47.34 39.07
N LEU A 38 -31.52 46.21 39.76
CA LEU A 38 -30.30 45.40 39.77
C LEU A 38 -30.03 44.92 38.35
N ARG A 39 -28.99 45.48 37.72
CA ARG A 39 -28.45 45.05 36.42
C ARG A 39 -27.87 43.64 36.56
N PRO A 40 -28.40 42.58 35.91
CA PRO A 40 -27.77 41.27 35.97
C PRO A 40 -26.63 41.23 34.95
N LYS A 41 -25.40 41.15 35.44
CA LYS A 41 -24.21 40.91 34.62
C LYS A 41 -24.04 39.39 34.45
N GLN A 42 -24.94 38.73 33.74
CA GLN A 42 -24.91 37.28 33.57
C GLN A 42 -25.38 36.89 32.17
N SER A 43 -24.44 36.59 31.25
CA SER A 43 -24.75 35.86 29.99
C SER A 43 -23.54 35.57 29.08
N HIS A 44 -22.33 36.07 29.33
CA HIS A 44 -21.24 35.91 28.34
C HIS A 44 -20.47 34.58 28.41
N LEU A 45 -20.44 33.92 29.58
CA LEU A 45 -19.67 32.67 29.79
C LEU A 45 -20.40 31.43 29.27
N ASN A 46 -21.73 31.33 29.47
CA ASN A 46 -22.51 30.20 28.98
C ASN A 46 -22.63 30.20 27.45
N GLY A 47 -22.80 31.38 26.83
CA GLY A 47 -22.83 31.52 25.38
C GLY A 47 -21.50 31.12 24.73
N LEU A 48 -20.37 31.53 25.32
CA LEU A 48 -19.05 31.17 24.82
C LEU A 48 -18.80 29.65 24.94
N CYS A 49 -19.21 29.04 26.05
CA CYS A 49 -19.09 27.60 26.27
C CYS A 49 -19.92 26.78 25.25
N CYS A 50 -21.16 27.16 25.00
CA CYS A 50 -22.00 26.52 23.99
C CYS A 50 -21.43 26.67 22.57
N LEU A 51 -20.88 27.84 22.23
CA LEU A 51 -20.21 28.06 20.95
C LEU A 51 -18.96 27.17 20.82
N THR A 52 -18.16 27.03 21.88
CA THR A 52 -16.99 26.15 21.86
C THR A 52 -17.39 24.68 21.70
N PHE A 53 -18.44 24.21 22.38
CA PHE A 53 -18.92 22.83 22.20
C PHE A 53 -19.49 22.60 20.80
N GLY A 54 -20.25 23.55 20.25
CA GLY A 54 -20.76 23.48 18.89
C GLY A 54 -19.63 23.41 17.85
N LEU A 55 -18.57 24.21 18.03
CA LEU A 55 -17.38 24.17 17.17
C LEU A 55 -16.65 22.84 17.28
N VAL A 56 -16.47 22.28 18.48
CA VAL A 56 -15.82 20.98 18.66
C VAL A 56 -16.61 19.87 17.96
N VAL A 57 -17.94 19.84 18.13
CA VAL A 57 -18.80 18.85 17.48
C VAL A 57 -18.73 19.00 15.95
N PHE A 58 -18.82 20.23 15.43
CA PHE A 58 -18.70 20.48 14.00
C PHE A 58 -17.36 20.03 13.43
N MET A 59 -16.25 20.38 14.09
CA MET A 59 -14.90 19.96 13.67
C MET A 59 -14.74 18.43 13.74
N SER A 60 -15.29 17.78 14.77
CA SER A 60 -15.26 16.33 14.86
C SER A 60 -16.07 15.66 13.74
N GLY A 61 -17.22 16.24 13.37
CA GLY A 61 -18.04 15.80 12.25
C GLY A 61 -17.30 15.94 10.92
N LEU A 62 -16.60 17.06 10.71
CA LEU A 62 -15.77 17.26 9.51
C LEU A 62 -14.64 16.24 9.42
N VAL A 63 -13.96 15.94 10.53
CA VAL A 63 -12.89 14.93 10.56
C VAL A 63 -13.46 13.55 10.23
N LEU A 64 -14.58 13.16 10.85
CA LEU A 64 -15.21 11.86 10.58
C LEU A 64 -15.73 11.75 9.14
N ALA A 65 -16.38 12.80 8.62
CA ALA A 65 -16.81 12.86 7.22
C ALA A 65 -15.62 12.79 6.26
N SER A 66 -14.53 13.48 6.58
CA SER A 66 -13.29 13.42 5.78
C SER A 66 -12.67 12.02 5.80
N ILE A 67 -12.62 11.35 6.96
CA ILE A 67 -12.14 9.96 7.08
C ILE A 67 -13.05 9.01 6.29
N TYR A 68 -14.37 9.19 6.39
CA TYR A 68 -15.34 8.36 5.68
C TYR A 68 -15.23 8.53 4.17
N VAL A 69 -15.17 9.78 3.69
CA VAL A 69 -14.97 10.09 2.26
C VAL A 69 -13.60 9.60 1.78
N TYR A 70 -12.54 9.75 2.59
CA TYR A 70 -11.21 9.24 2.26
C TYR A 70 -11.20 7.70 2.15
N ARG A 71 -11.80 6.99 3.10
CA ARG A 71 -11.89 5.53 3.04
C ARG A 71 -12.80 5.05 1.92
N TYR A 72 -13.93 5.70 1.71
CA TYR A 72 -14.90 5.25 0.71
C TYR A 72 -14.44 5.59 -0.70
N TYR A 73 -13.97 6.81 -0.96
CA TYR A 73 -13.55 7.20 -2.30
C TYR A 73 -12.08 6.88 -2.58
N PHE A 74 -11.15 7.27 -1.71
CA PHE A 74 -9.72 7.10 -2.02
C PHE A 74 -9.21 5.68 -1.78
N ILE A 75 -9.65 4.98 -0.72
CA ILE A 75 -9.23 3.58 -0.50
C ILE A 75 -9.93 2.64 -1.49
N GLN A 76 -11.21 2.85 -1.86
CA GLN A 76 -11.84 2.03 -2.92
C GLN A 76 -11.35 2.39 -4.34
N GLN A 77 -10.86 3.61 -4.59
CA GLN A 77 -10.33 4.00 -5.90
C GLN A 77 -8.87 3.60 -6.13
N ILE A 78 -8.13 3.17 -5.10
CA ILE A 78 -6.94 2.35 -5.37
C ILE A 78 -7.54 1.05 -5.90
N PRO A 79 -7.44 0.76 -7.21
CA PRO A 79 -7.88 -0.52 -7.67
C PRO A 79 -6.98 -1.51 -6.93
N GLU A 80 -7.60 -2.42 -6.17
CA GLU A 80 -7.08 -3.76 -5.96
C GLU A 80 -7.02 -4.48 -7.32
N ASP A 81 -6.50 -3.82 -8.37
CA ASP A 81 -6.00 -4.45 -9.59
C ASP A 81 -4.79 -5.26 -9.11
N SER A 82 -5.09 -6.36 -8.44
CA SER A 82 -4.19 -7.43 -8.08
C SER A 82 -3.83 -8.20 -9.35
N LEU A 83 -4.66 -8.10 -10.38
CA LEU A 83 -4.49 -8.73 -11.68
C LEU A 83 -3.85 -7.75 -12.66
N PHE A 84 -2.64 -8.08 -13.10
CA PHE A 84 -1.89 -7.37 -14.13
C PHE A 84 -1.70 -8.25 -15.35
N HIS A 85 -1.88 -7.67 -16.53
CA HIS A 85 -1.51 -8.29 -17.79
C HIS A 85 -0.20 -7.66 -18.26
N CYS A 86 0.88 -8.43 -18.21
CA CYS A 86 2.24 -8.00 -18.49
C CYS A 86 2.66 -8.49 -19.87
N ARG A 87 3.37 -7.63 -20.61
CA ARG A 87 3.84 -7.92 -21.97
C ARG A 87 5.19 -7.24 -22.17
N VAL A 88 6.22 -8.00 -22.52
CA VAL A 88 7.55 -7.44 -22.83
C VAL A 88 8.08 -8.05 -24.13
N LEU A 89 8.73 -7.20 -24.90
CA LEU A 89 9.50 -7.59 -26.06
C LEU A 89 10.96 -7.78 -25.66
N TYR A 90 11.50 -8.98 -25.88
CA TYR A 90 12.89 -9.31 -25.60
C TYR A 90 13.57 -9.87 -26.86
N GLU A 91 14.90 -9.85 -26.90
CA GLU A 91 15.67 -10.36 -28.03
C GLU A 91 16.50 -11.56 -27.56
N ASP A 92 16.21 -12.73 -28.14
CA ASP A 92 16.92 -13.98 -27.82
C ASP A 92 18.07 -14.18 -28.81
N SER A 93 19.20 -13.54 -28.52
CA SER A 93 20.39 -13.64 -29.36
C SER A 93 21.03 -15.03 -29.35
N VAL A 94 20.67 -15.90 -28.39
CA VAL A 94 21.31 -17.20 -28.17
C VAL A 94 20.56 -18.34 -28.87
N TYR A 95 19.24 -18.44 -28.69
CA TYR A 95 18.47 -19.56 -29.23
C TYR A 95 17.77 -19.25 -30.55
N ALA A 96 17.49 -17.98 -30.86
CA ALA A 96 16.76 -17.62 -32.07
C ALA A 96 17.26 -16.32 -32.73
N PRO A 97 18.55 -16.24 -33.12
CA PRO A 97 19.15 -15.04 -33.71
C PRO A 97 18.52 -14.61 -35.05
N LEU A 98 17.77 -15.50 -35.70
CA LEU A 98 17.09 -15.25 -36.98
C LEU A 98 15.61 -14.82 -36.84
N HIS A 99 15.02 -14.94 -35.64
CA HIS A 99 13.59 -14.68 -35.41
C HIS A 99 13.29 -13.27 -34.87
N GLY A 100 14.32 -12.46 -34.60
CA GLY A 100 14.16 -11.09 -34.12
C GLY A 100 13.57 -11.00 -32.70
N ARG A 101 12.79 -9.95 -32.44
CA ARG A 101 12.17 -9.69 -31.13
C ARG A 101 11.04 -10.69 -30.85
N GLN A 102 11.14 -11.37 -29.70
CA GLN A 102 10.10 -12.25 -29.16
C GLN A 102 9.24 -11.51 -28.14
N GLU A 103 8.01 -11.97 -27.98
CA GLU A 103 7.03 -11.42 -27.05
C GLU A 103 6.75 -12.43 -25.94
N LEU A 104 6.93 -12.02 -24.68
CA LEU A 104 6.52 -12.76 -23.51
C LEU A 104 5.32 -12.04 -22.88
N GLU A 105 4.24 -12.78 -22.70
CA GLU A 105 2.99 -12.31 -22.08
C GLU A 105 2.75 -13.10 -20.80
N GLU A 106 2.27 -12.45 -19.74
CA GLU A 106 1.95 -13.09 -18.46
C GLU A 106 0.77 -12.42 -17.78
N ASN A 107 0.02 -13.20 -17.01
CA ASN A 107 -0.97 -12.65 -16.08
C ASN A 107 -0.44 -12.82 -14.66
N VAL A 108 -0.32 -11.72 -13.93
CA VAL A 108 0.20 -11.69 -12.56
C VAL A 108 -0.93 -11.30 -11.61
N GLY A 109 -1.27 -12.20 -10.69
CA GLY A 109 -2.21 -11.99 -9.58
C GLY A 109 -1.47 -11.81 -8.26
N ILE A 110 -1.61 -10.64 -7.62
CA ILE A 110 -0.95 -10.27 -6.36
C ILE A 110 -1.98 -10.25 -5.23
N TYR A 111 -1.83 -11.14 -4.25
CA TYR A 111 -2.76 -11.25 -3.12
C TYR A 111 -2.08 -10.73 -1.85
N LEU A 112 -2.32 -9.45 -1.54
CA LEU A 112 -1.64 -8.75 -0.44
C LEU A 112 -2.03 -9.27 0.95
N ASP A 113 -3.30 -9.65 1.15
CA ASP A 113 -3.81 -10.14 2.43
C ASP A 113 -3.22 -11.51 2.80
N ASP A 114 -3.12 -12.39 1.81
CA ASP A 114 -2.61 -13.74 1.96
C ASP A 114 -1.08 -13.84 1.73
N ASN A 115 -0.44 -12.74 1.32
CA ASN A 115 1.00 -12.62 1.07
C ASN A 115 1.54 -13.68 0.09
N TYR A 116 0.83 -13.87 -1.03
CA TYR A 116 1.29 -14.68 -2.15
C TYR A 116 1.00 -14.00 -3.48
N GLU A 117 1.70 -14.44 -4.52
CA GLU A 117 1.40 -14.07 -5.89
C GLU A 117 1.32 -15.31 -6.78
N GLN A 118 0.59 -15.17 -7.88
CA GLN A 118 0.38 -16.19 -8.89
C GLN A 118 0.70 -15.60 -10.26
N ILE A 119 1.55 -16.27 -11.03
CA ILE A 119 1.93 -15.88 -12.38
C ILE A 119 1.48 -17.00 -13.30
N SER A 120 0.70 -16.66 -14.33
CA SER A 120 0.28 -17.60 -15.36
C SER A 120 0.96 -17.25 -16.67
N VAL A 121 1.84 -18.15 -17.10
CA VAL A 121 2.59 -18.10 -18.36
C VAL A 121 1.77 -18.85 -19.42
N PRO A 122 1.25 -18.17 -20.45
CA PRO A 122 0.48 -18.78 -21.51
C PRO A 122 1.37 -19.69 -22.38
N VAL A 123 0.71 -20.48 -23.24
CA VAL A 123 1.42 -21.25 -24.26
C VAL A 123 2.20 -20.30 -25.15
N PRO A 124 3.54 -20.45 -25.25
CA PRO A 124 4.33 -19.56 -26.08
C PRO A 124 3.96 -19.77 -27.55
N HIS A 125 3.78 -18.65 -28.27
CA HIS A 125 3.54 -18.69 -29.71
C HIS A 125 4.72 -19.32 -30.45
N PHE A 126 5.94 -19.07 -29.97
CA PHE A 126 7.20 -19.55 -30.52
C PHE A 126 8.23 -19.70 -29.39
N GLY A 127 9.06 -20.75 -29.42
CA GLY A 127 10.13 -20.98 -28.44
C GLY A 127 10.02 -22.33 -27.71
N GLY A 128 11.14 -22.80 -27.15
CA GLY A 128 11.25 -24.06 -26.41
C GLY A 128 10.94 -23.95 -24.91
N SER A 129 10.11 -22.97 -24.52
CA SER A 129 9.64 -22.82 -23.15
C SER A 129 8.32 -23.54 -22.97
N ASP A 130 8.10 -24.12 -21.81
CA ASP A 130 6.83 -24.74 -21.45
C ASP A 130 5.89 -23.70 -20.80
N PRO A 131 4.58 -23.81 -21.04
CA PRO A 131 3.57 -23.05 -20.31
C PRO A 131 3.56 -23.46 -18.84
N ALA A 132 3.32 -22.51 -17.95
CA ALA A 132 3.38 -22.77 -16.52
C ALA A 132 2.47 -21.87 -15.69
N ASP A 133 2.03 -22.40 -14.55
CA ASP A 133 1.52 -21.61 -13.44
C ASP A 133 2.55 -21.58 -12.31
N ILE A 134 2.89 -20.40 -11.83
CA ILE A 134 3.90 -20.18 -10.81
C ILE A 134 3.24 -19.53 -9.60
N ILE A 135 3.52 -20.03 -8.40
CA ILE A 135 3.09 -19.39 -7.15
C ILE A 135 4.30 -19.08 -6.30
N HIS A 136 4.41 -17.85 -5.83
CA HIS A 136 5.33 -17.47 -4.75
C HIS A 136 4.54 -17.30 -3.45
N ASP A 137 4.73 -18.22 -2.52
CA ASP A 137 4.20 -18.15 -1.16
C ASP A 137 5.26 -17.54 -0.24
N PHE A 138 5.12 -16.24 0.04
CA PHE A 138 6.08 -15.50 0.87
C PHE A 138 5.91 -15.82 2.37
N GLN A 139 4.75 -16.33 2.78
CA GLN A 139 4.53 -16.78 4.15
C GLN A 139 5.34 -18.04 4.46
N ARG A 140 5.45 -18.96 3.50
CA ARG A 140 6.21 -20.21 3.63
C ARG A 140 7.62 -20.13 3.06
N GLY A 141 7.92 -19.11 2.27
CA GLY A 141 9.19 -18.98 1.56
C GLY A 141 9.37 -20.07 0.50
N LEU A 142 8.31 -20.37 -0.25
CA LEU A 142 8.31 -21.40 -1.29
C LEU A 142 7.89 -20.82 -2.64
N THR A 143 8.56 -21.26 -3.69
CA THR A 143 8.12 -21.12 -5.08
C THR A 143 7.66 -22.48 -5.57
N VAL A 144 6.53 -22.53 -6.25
CA VAL A 144 6.13 -23.72 -7.01
C VAL A 144 5.94 -23.37 -8.48
N TYR A 145 6.50 -24.21 -9.34
CA TYR A 145 6.28 -24.22 -10.77
C TYR A 145 5.35 -25.39 -11.09
N HIS A 146 4.20 -25.13 -11.66
CA HIS A 146 3.36 -26.14 -12.29
C HIS A 146 3.60 -26.08 -13.79
N ASP A 147 4.37 -27.05 -14.29
CA ASP A 147 4.57 -27.25 -15.72
C ASP A 147 3.31 -27.86 -16.32
N ILE A 148 2.62 -27.08 -17.16
CA ILE A 148 1.34 -27.47 -17.76
C ILE A 148 1.55 -28.51 -18.86
N ALA A 149 2.68 -28.48 -19.56
CA ALA A 149 2.98 -29.44 -20.63
C ALA A 149 3.25 -30.84 -20.08
N LEU A 150 3.90 -30.93 -18.92
CA LEU A 150 4.24 -32.19 -18.25
C LEU A 150 3.24 -32.62 -17.18
N ASP A 151 2.30 -31.75 -16.79
CA ASP A 151 1.39 -31.92 -15.64
C ASP A 151 2.13 -32.27 -14.34
N LYS A 152 3.24 -31.59 -14.10
CA LYS A 152 4.13 -31.81 -12.94
C LYS A 152 4.30 -30.53 -12.14
N CYS A 153 4.39 -30.70 -10.82
CA CYS A 153 4.72 -29.62 -9.91
C CYS A 153 6.16 -29.73 -9.42
N TYR A 154 6.83 -28.59 -9.33
CA TYR A 154 8.21 -28.47 -8.90
C TYR A 154 8.31 -27.41 -7.82
N VAL A 155 8.72 -27.81 -6.62
CA VAL A 155 8.77 -26.96 -5.43
C VAL A 155 10.20 -26.63 -5.09
N ILE A 156 10.48 -25.34 -4.85
CA ILE A 156 11.78 -24.84 -4.42
C ILE A 156 11.63 -23.80 -3.32
N GLU A 157 12.71 -23.57 -2.58
CA GLU A 157 12.80 -22.43 -1.65
C GLU A 157 12.81 -21.11 -2.44
N LEU A 158 11.96 -20.18 -2.00
CA LEU A 158 11.81 -18.86 -2.58
C LEU A 158 13.13 -18.09 -2.47
N ASN A 159 13.55 -17.47 -3.57
CA ASN A 159 14.73 -16.62 -3.57
C ASN A 159 14.32 -15.17 -3.35
N THR A 160 14.29 -14.74 -2.09
CA THR A 160 13.85 -13.37 -1.71
C THR A 160 14.81 -12.28 -2.16
N THR A 161 16.00 -12.61 -2.69
CA THR A 161 16.89 -11.61 -3.30
C THR A 161 16.52 -11.32 -4.75
N LEU A 162 15.84 -12.25 -5.41
CA LEU A 162 15.39 -12.10 -6.80
C LEU A 162 13.91 -11.74 -6.86
N VAL A 163 13.05 -12.41 -6.08
CA VAL A 163 11.60 -12.18 -6.09
C VAL A 163 11.23 -11.05 -5.13
N MET A 164 10.56 -10.03 -5.65
CA MET A 164 10.12 -8.87 -4.87
C MET A 164 8.87 -9.23 -4.05
N PRO A 165 8.74 -8.78 -2.79
CA PRO A 165 7.53 -9.00 -2.01
C PRO A 165 6.27 -8.39 -2.66
N PRO A 166 5.06 -8.94 -2.41
CA PRO A 166 3.82 -8.56 -3.10
C PRO A 166 3.52 -7.06 -3.10
N ARG A 167 3.74 -6.37 -1.97
CA ARG A 167 3.53 -4.91 -1.86
C ARG A 167 4.45 -4.11 -2.76
N ASN A 168 5.74 -4.46 -2.75
CA ASN A 168 6.74 -3.79 -3.55
C ASN A 168 6.51 -4.07 -5.05
N LEU A 169 6.16 -5.32 -5.40
CA LEU A 169 5.85 -5.70 -6.78
C LEU A 169 4.62 -4.94 -7.29
N TRP A 170 3.57 -4.83 -6.46
CA TRP A 170 2.38 -4.05 -6.81
C TRP A 170 2.70 -2.58 -7.07
N GLU A 171 3.48 -1.92 -6.20
CA GLU A 171 3.90 -0.54 -6.40
C GLU A 171 4.71 -0.37 -7.70
N LEU A 172 5.62 -1.32 -7.98
CA LEU A 172 6.40 -1.36 -9.22
C LEU A 172 5.48 -1.45 -10.44
N LEU A 173 4.54 -2.41 -10.47
CA LEU A 173 3.65 -2.61 -11.62
C LEU A 173 2.72 -1.41 -11.84
N VAL A 174 2.25 -0.77 -10.78
CA VAL A 174 1.48 0.49 -10.87
C VAL A 174 2.34 1.59 -11.51
N ASN A 175 3.62 1.69 -11.16
CA ASN A 175 4.54 2.67 -11.74
C ASN A 175 4.89 2.36 -13.20
N VAL A 176 5.04 1.08 -13.54
CA VAL A 176 5.19 0.62 -14.94
C VAL A 176 3.95 1.00 -15.76
N LYS A 177 2.73 0.75 -15.25
CA LYS A 177 1.46 1.13 -15.90
C LYS A 177 1.36 2.64 -16.10
N LYS A 178 1.94 3.45 -15.20
CA LYS A 178 2.03 4.91 -15.32
C LYS A 178 3.13 5.41 -16.25
N GLY A 179 4.00 4.52 -16.74
CA GLY A 179 5.13 4.84 -17.63
C GLY A 179 6.32 5.50 -16.91
N THR A 180 6.38 5.45 -15.58
CA THR A 180 7.51 6.01 -14.81
C THR A 180 8.66 5.03 -14.62
N TYR A 181 8.50 3.78 -15.06
CA TYR A 181 9.50 2.72 -14.99
C TYR A 181 9.53 1.91 -16.29
N LEU A 182 10.73 1.52 -16.75
CA LEU A 182 10.93 0.67 -17.92
C LEU A 182 11.49 -0.68 -17.48
N PRO A 183 10.86 -1.81 -17.84
CA PRO A 183 11.39 -3.14 -17.53
C PRO A 183 12.69 -3.40 -18.30
N GLN A 184 13.56 -4.20 -17.71
CA GLN A 184 14.82 -4.63 -18.32
C GLN A 184 14.55 -5.82 -19.26
N THR A 185 15.20 -5.84 -20.42
CA THR A 185 14.93 -6.81 -21.49
C THR A 185 15.97 -7.93 -21.61
N TYR A 186 16.83 -8.12 -20.61
CA TYR A 186 17.81 -9.21 -20.61
C TYR A 186 17.24 -10.48 -19.98
N ILE A 187 17.74 -11.63 -20.42
CA ILE A 187 17.36 -12.96 -19.94
C ILE A 187 18.43 -13.43 -18.94
N ILE A 188 18.01 -13.87 -17.76
CA ILE A 188 18.85 -14.61 -16.81
C ILE A 188 18.45 -16.09 -16.86
N GLN A 189 19.42 -16.99 -16.91
CA GLN A 189 19.17 -18.43 -16.90
C GLN A 189 19.48 -19.03 -15.52
N GLU A 190 18.51 -19.72 -14.91
CA GLU A 190 18.69 -20.50 -13.67
C GLU A 190 18.59 -22.01 -13.96
N GLU A 191 19.66 -22.76 -13.70
CA GLU A 191 19.63 -24.23 -13.78
C GLU A 191 19.20 -24.86 -12.45
N MET A 192 18.18 -25.72 -12.51
CA MET A 192 17.62 -26.45 -11.39
C MET A 192 17.65 -27.96 -11.65
N VAL A 193 17.87 -28.72 -10.59
CA VAL A 193 17.92 -30.20 -10.66
C VAL A 193 16.88 -30.78 -9.72
N VAL A 194 16.16 -31.79 -10.21
CA VAL A 194 15.20 -32.56 -9.41
C VAL A 194 15.96 -33.37 -8.34
N THR A 195 15.56 -33.22 -7.09
CA THR A 195 16.22 -33.91 -5.96
C THR A 195 15.46 -35.12 -5.46
N GLY A 196 14.13 -35.12 -5.57
CA GLY A 196 13.25 -36.21 -5.16
C GLY A 196 11.77 -35.84 -5.21
N ARG A 197 10.89 -36.83 -5.07
CA ARG A 197 9.42 -36.67 -5.08
C ARG A 197 8.90 -36.23 -3.71
N VAL A 198 7.99 -35.26 -3.67
CA VAL A 198 7.30 -34.81 -2.46
C VAL A 198 6.05 -35.66 -2.26
N ARG A 199 6.02 -36.45 -1.18
CA ARG A 199 4.86 -37.30 -0.85
C ARG A 199 3.83 -36.61 0.04
N ASN A 200 4.29 -35.74 0.94
CA ASN A 200 3.42 -35.03 1.87
C ASN A 200 3.31 -33.57 1.45
N MET A 201 2.13 -33.20 0.94
CA MET A 201 1.83 -31.84 0.46
C MET A 201 1.37 -30.91 1.58
N ARG A 202 0.98 -31.43 2.75
CA ARG A 202 0.53 -30.64 3.91
C ARG A 202 1.46 -29.48 4.31
N PRO A 203 2.80 -29.63 4.36
CA PRO A 203 3.69 -28.53 4.72
C PRO A 203 3.78 -27.43 3.67
N LEU A 204 3.31 -27.66 2.43
CA LEU A 204 3.41 -26.68 1.33
C LEU A 204 2.37 -25.57 1.42
N GLY A 205 1.34 -25.71 2.25
CA GLY A 205 0.30 -24.70 2.40
C GLY A 205 -0.88 -24.86 1.44
N PRO A 206 -1.96 -24.11 1.68
CA PRO A 206 -3.22 -24.27 0.97
C PRO A 206 -3.14 -23.88 -0.50
N PHE A 207 -2.39 -22.81 -0.83
CA PHE A 207 -2.27 -22.30 -2.20
C PHE A 207 -1.52 -23.29 -3.11
N ILE A 208 -0.33 -23.72 -2.68
CA ILE A 208 0.47 -24.72 -3.40
C ILE A 208 -0.26 -26.07 -3.44
N HIS A 209 -0.91 -26.48 -2.34
CA HIS A 209 -1.69 -27.71 -2.33
C HIS A 209 -2.83 -27.68 -3.36
N ARG A 210 -3.54 -26.55 -3.51
CA ARG A 210 -4.63 -26.42 -4.49
C ARG A 210 -4.10 -26.52 -5.92
N LEU A 211 -2.99 -25.85 -6.23
CA LEU A 211 -2.39 -25.88 -7.57
C LEU A 211 -1.88 -27.29 -7.96
N CYS A 212 -1.27 -27.99 -7.00
CA CYS A 212 -0.59 -29.27 -7.24
C CYS A 212 -1.40 -30.50 -6.82
N TYR A 213 -2.68 -30.33 -6.49
CA TYR A 213 -3.53 -31.44 -6.09
C TYR A 213 -3.68 -32.45 -7.23
N GLY A 214 -3.40 -33.72 -6.94
CA GLY A 214 -3.47 -34.81 -7.92
C GLY A 214 -2.28 -34.91 -8.88
N LYS A 215 -1.29 -34.02 -8.78
CA LYS A 215 -0.14 -33.95 -9.70
C LYS A 215 1.13 -34.49 -9.07
N ASP A 216 2.04 -34.97 -9.92
CA ASP A 216 3.36 -35.41 -9.48
C ASP A 216 4.21 -34.21 -9.05
N THR A 217 4.49 -34.14 -7.75
CA THR A 217 5.24 -33.04 -7.14
C THR A 217 6.67 -33.45 -6.81
N TYR A 218 7.65 -32.65 -7.24
CA TYR A 218 9.08 -32.87 -7.04
C TYR A 218 9.72 -31.68 -6.34
N ARG A 219 10.80 -31.92 -5.60
CA ARG A 219 11.60 -30.88 -4.97
C ARG A 219 12.80 -30.55 -5.83
N LEU A 220 13.01 -29.27 -6.09
CA LEU A 220 14.15 -28.76 -6.86
C LEU A 220 15.28 -28.27 -5.96
N LYS A 221 16.47 -28.19 -6.54
CA LYS A 221 17.63 -27.50 -5.97
C LYS A 221 18.35 -26.73 -7.07
N ARG A 222 18.67 -25.45 -6.80
CA ARG A 222 19.50 -24.61 -7.68
C ARG A 222 20.90 -25.21 -7.83
N ARG A 223 21.39 -25.26 -9.06
CA ARG A 223 22.75 -25.71 -9.36
C ARG A 223 23.73 -24.56 -9.08
N ARG A 224 24.46 -24.63 -7.97
CA ARG A 224 25.44 -23.58 -7.58
C ARG A 224 26.71 -23.54 -8.45
N ASP A 225 26.94 -24.58 -9.26
CA ASP A 225 28.16 -24.78 -10.05
C ASP A 225 27.91 -24.75 -11.56
N ALA A 226 27.39 -23.65 -12.10
CA ALA A 226 27.30 -23.48 -13.57
C ALA A 226 28.67 -23.35 -14.26
N ARG A 227 29.76 -23.10 -13.50
CA ARG A 227 31.09 -22.74 -14.06
C ARG A 227 32.18 -23.80 -14.00
N ARG A 228 31.96 -25.02 -13.48
CA ARG A 228 33.08 -25.95 -13.23
C ARG A 228 32.96 -27.41 -13.64
N ARG A 229 31.88 -27.84 -14.29
CA ARG A 229 31.88 -29.17 -14.93
C ARG A 229 31.24 -29.07 -16.30
N ILE A 230 32.09 -29.17 -17.32
CA ILE A 230 31.70 -29.67 -18.64
C ILE A 230 31.26 -31.12 -18.38
N ASP A 231 30.02 -31.30 -17.92
CA ASP A 231 29.40 -32.61 -17.93
C ASP A 231 29.22 -32.95 -19.42
N LYS A 232 29.76 -34.11 -19.81
CA LYS A 232 29.53 -34.73 -21.12
C LYS A 232 28.03 -34.63 -21.43
N ARG A 233 27.65 -34.26 -22.66
CA ARG A 233 26.26 -34.19 -23.16
C ARG A 233 25.61 -35.58 -23.14
N GLU A 234 25.42 -36.19 -21.98
CA GLU A 234 24.30 -37.10 -21.79
C GLU A 234 23.07 -36.21 -21.80
N ALA A 235 22.17 -36.45 -22.74
CA ALA A 235 20.94 -35.69 -22.90
C ALA A 235 20.09 -35.87 -21.64
N ARG A 236 20.34 -35.05 -20.62
CA ARG A 236 19.44 -34.91 -19.49
C ARG A 236 18.13 -34.43 -20.06
N ASN A 237 17.03 -35.10 -19.70
CA ASN A 237 15.71 -34.64 -20.06
C ASN A 237 15.47 -33.34 -19.28
N CYS A 238 15.64 -32.22 -19.96
CA CYS A 238 15.51 -30.89 -19.40
C CYS A 238 14.44 -30.14 -20.17
N HIS A 239 13.66 -29.38 -19.44
CA HIS A 239 12.67 -28.45 -19.96
C HIS A 239 12.96 -27.06 -19.41
N SER A 240 12.38 -26.03 -20.03
CA SER A 240 12.61 -24.65 -19.64
C SER A 240 11.29 -23.92 -19.47
N ILE A 241 11.19 -23.08 -18.45
CA ILE A 241 10.05 -22.18 -18.22
C ILE A 241 10.60 -20.76 -18.22
N ARG A 242 10.12 -19.92 -19.13
CA ARG A 242 10.47 -18.51 -19.22
C ARG A 242 9.38 -17.67 -18.58
N HIS A 243 9.75 -16.83 -17.63
CA HIS A 243 8.81 -15.93 -16.98
C HIS A 243 9.41 -14.59 -16.54
N PHE A 244 8.59 -13.59 -16.15
CA PHE A 244 9.09 -12.36 -15.56
C PHE A 244 9.31 -12.50 -14.04
N GLU A 245 10.54 -12.24 -13.60
CA GLU A 245 10.88 -12.13 -12.19
C GLU A 245 11.10 -10.63 -11.86
N ASN A 246 10.00 -9.94 -11.57
CA ASN A 246 9.86 -8.48 -11.42
C ASN A 246 10.19 -7.66 -12.68
N THR A 247 11.48 -7.46 -12.99
CA THR A 247 11.94 -6.47 -13.99
C THR A 247 12.77 -7.08 -15.10
N PHE A 248 13.05 -8.38 -15.07
CA PHE A 248 13.85 -9.09 -16.08
C PHE A 248 13.21 -10.43 -16.40
N VAL A 249 13.57 -11.00 -17.56
CA VAL A 249 13.10 -12.32 -17.98
C VAL A 249 14.00 -13.38 -17.37
N VAL A 250 13.41 -14.44 -16.83
CA VAL A 250 14.13 -15.58 -16.26
C VAL A 250 13.76 -16.85 -17.00
N GLU A 251 14.78 -17.55 -17.49
CA GLU A 251 14.68 -18.89 -18.04
C GLU A 251 15.08 -19.90 -16.96
N THR A 252 14.09 -20.56 -16.38
CA THR A 252 14.28 -21.63 -15.40
C THR A 252 14.41 -22.96 -16.13
N VAL A 253 15.60 -23.54 -16.15
CA VAL A 253 15.88 -24.84 -16.78
C VAL A 253 15.81 -25.93 -15.72
N ILE A 254 14.85 -26.84 -15.84
CA ILE A 254 14.64 -27.94 -14.90
C ILE A 254 15.11 -29.25 -15.55
N CYS A 255 16.08 -29.91 -14.92
CA CYS A 255 16.63 -31.17 -15.38
C CYS A 255 16.35 -32.32 -14.42
N ASP A 256 16.02 -33.49 -14.97
CA ASP A 256 15.90 -34.73 -14.20
C ASP A 256 17.26 -35.18 -13.63
N ARG A 257 17.19 -35.93 -12.53
CA ARG A 257 18.36 -36.54 -11.89
C ARG A 257 18.75 -37.81 -12.65
N VAL A 258 20.00 -37.90 -13.07
CA VAL A 258 20.62 -39.13 -13.59
C VAL A 258 20.84 -40.11 -12.44
#